data_AF-A0ABC8AWD0-F1
#
_entry.id   AF-A0ABC8AWD0-F1
#
_cell.length_a   1.000
_cell.length_b   1.000
_cell.length_c   1.000
_cell.angle_alpha   90.00
_cell.angle_beta   90.00
_cell.angle_gamma   90.00
#
_symmetry.space_group_name_H-M   'P 1'
#
loop_
_entity.id
_entity.type
_entity.pdbx_description
1 polymer ?
#
loop_
_entity_poly.entity_id
_entity_poly.type
_entity_poly.pdbx_seq_one_letter_code
_entity_poly.pdbx_strand_id
1 'polypeptide(L)'
;MFAHNGVLGGLDELETELGEYRRLVHGDTDSERLFALVTARIDRHGGDVTAGIADAVGWVSERLPVYALNLILTTATELWALRYPDTHDLYVLERAAGGAQGDRRLDHGAGTRIHSRSDGLAVHPAVVIASERTDDDPGWRALAPGELLHVTGRLQLRSSIVVDSPPGHQLSLADLGVTAAASQTAR
;
A
#
# COMPACT_ATOMS: atom_id res chain seq x y z
N MET A 1 2.34 -0.74 -11.67
CA MET A 1 3.52 -0.67 -10.77
C MET A 1 3.12 -1.23 -9.41
N PHE A 2 4.10 -1.54 -8.55
CA PHE A 2 3.86 -2.01 -7.19
C PHE A 2 4.85 -1.34 -6.24
N ALA A 3 4.37 -0.97 -5.05
CA ALA A 3 5.17 -0.46 -3.96
C ALA A 3 4.68 -1.09 -2.65
N HIS A 4 5.61 -1.42 -1.76
CA HIS A 4 5.33 -1.98 -0.44
C HIS A 4 6.21 -1.26 0.58
N ASN A 5 5.61 -0.90 1.71
CA ASN A 5 6.29 -0.38 2.88
C ASN A 5 5.98 -1.31 4.06
N GLY A 6 7.02 -2.01 4.50
CA GLY A 6 6.97 -2.89 5.65
C GLY A 6 7.99 -4.00 5.52
N VAL A 7 7.83 -5.04 6.35
CA VAL A 7 8.70 -6.22 6.36
C VAL A 7 7.85 -7.47 6.54
N LEU A 8 8.10 -8.46 5.68
CA LEU A 8 7.58 -9.82 5.82
C LEU A 8 8.72 -10.79 6.17
N GLY A 9 8.48 -11.66 7.15
CA GLY A 9 9.30 -12.82 7.43
C GLY A 9 8.82 -14.06 6.66
N GLY A 10 9.48 -15.20 6.89
CA GLY A 10 9.03 -16.48 6.33
C GLY A 10 9.14 -16.57 4.80
N LEU A 11 10.16 -15.94 4.21
CA LEU A 11 10.29 -15.85 2.74
C LEU A 11 10.40 -17.22 2.06
N ASP A 12 10.95 -18.24 2.73
CA ASP A 12 11.01 -19.61 2.20
C ASP A 12 9.60 -20.21 1.99
N GLU A 13 8.66 -19.90 2.88
CA GLU A 13 7.27 -20.35 2.77
C GLU A 13 6.54 -19.60 1.65
N LEU A 14 6.73 -18.28 1.58
CA LEU A 14 6.22 -17.46 0.47
C LEU A 14 6.73 -17.97 -0.87
N GLU A 15 8.02 -18.24 -0.96
CA GLU A 15 8.67 -18.79 -2.14
C GLU A 15 8.18 -20.18 -2.55
N THR A 16 7.74 -20.99 -1.58
CA THR A 16 7.11 -22.28 -1.83
C THR A 16 5.70 -22.08 -2.39
N GLU A 17 4.92 -21.17 -1.82
CA GLU A 17 3.57 -20.82 -2.30
C GLU A 17 3.57 -20.25 -3.71
N LEU A 18 4.60 -19.47 -4.08
CA LEU A 18 4.71 -18.87 -5.42
C LEU A 18 4.75 -19.92 -6.54
N GLY A 19 5.29 -21.12 -6.30
CA GLY A 19 5.46 -22.13 -7.32
C GLY A 19 6.10 -21.57 -8.60
N GLU A 20 5.41 -21.68 -9.73
CA GLU A 20 5.91 -21.19 -11.02
C GLU A 20 6.02 -19.66 -11.13
N TYR A 21 5.29 -18.91 -10.31
CA TYR A 21 5.34 -17.44 -10.29
C TYR A 21 6.63 -16.90 -9.70
N ARG A 22 7.44 -17.76 -9.09
CA ARG A 22 8.80 -17.41 -8.62
C ARG A 22 9.70 -16.93 -9.76
N ARG A 23 9.37 -17.27 -11.02
CA ARG A 23 10.03 -16.72 -12.23
C ARG A 23 9.93 -15.19 -12.37
N LEU A 24 8.96 -14.57 -11.69
CA LEU A 24 8.74 -13.12 -11.68
C LEU A 24 9.64 -12.40 -10.66
N VAL A 25 10.33 -13.16 -9.81
CA VAL A 25 11.23 -12.63 -8.77
C VAL A 25 12.66 -12.68 -9.29
N HIS A 26 13.30 -11.51 -9.39
CA HIS A 26 14.66 -11.33 -9.89
C HIS A 26 15.65 -10.87 -8.83
N GLY A 27 15.17 -10.42 -7.66
CA GLY A 27 15.98 -10.04 -6.51
C GLY A 27 15.56 -10.70 -5.20
N ASP A 28 16.09 -10.17 -4.10
CA ASP A 28 16.04 -10.82 -2.78
C ASP A 28 15.06 -10.14 -1.81
N THR A 29 14.21 -9.23 -2.32
CA THR A 29 13.29 -8.47 -1.47
C THR A 29 12.00 -9.24 -1.18
N ASP A 30 11.43 -8.99 -0.01
CA ASP A 30 10.10 -9.42 0.37
C ASP A 30 9.02 -8.76 -0.52
N SER A 31 9.22 -7.49 -0.87
CA SER A 31 8.32 -6.69 -1.71
C SER A 31 8.12 -7.32 -3.10
N GLU A 32 9.18 -7.86 -3.71
CA GLU A 32 9.11 -8.50 -5.01
C GLU A 32 8.40 -9.86 -4.95
N ARG A 33 8.64 -10.64 -3.88
CA ARG A 33 7.93 -11.91 -3.64
C ARG A 33 6.46 -11.68 -3.35
N LEU A 34 6.14 -10.64 -2.58
CA LEU A 34 4.75 -10.21 -2.34
C LEU A 34 4.08 -9.80 -3.65
N PHE A 35 4.77 -9.03 -4.50
CA PHE A 35 4.20 -8.64 -5.79
C PHE A 35 3.96 -9.84 -6.71
N ALA A 36 4.87 -10.82 -6.72
CA ALA A 36 4.67 -12.07 -7.45
C ALA A 36 3.46 -12.86 -6.90
N LEU A 37 3.26 -12.89 -5.58
CA LEU A 37 2.10 -13.55 -4.97
C LEU A 37 0.80 -12.84 -5.34
N VAL A 38 0.76 -11.51 -5.23
CA VAL A 38 -0.39 -10.70 -5.66
C VAL A 38 -0.70 -10.99 -7.13
N THR A 39 0.30 -11.00 -8.00
CA THR A 39 0.12 -11.31 -9.43
C THR A 39 -0.48 -12.72 -9.62
N ALA A 40 0.06 -13.73 -8.93
CA ALA A 40 -0.47 -15.10 -8.98
C ALA A 40 -1.93 -15.20 -8.52
N ARG A 41 -2.30 -14.46 -7.47
CA ARG A 41 -3.68 -14.42 -6.98
C ARG A 41 -4.61 -13.68 -7.93
N ILE A 42 -4.16 -12.59 -8.55
CA ILE A 42 -4.93 -11.88 -9.60
C ILE A 42 -5.24 -12.83 -10.76
N ASP A 43 -4.25 -13.56 -11.26
CA ASP A 43 -4.46 -14.54 -12.33
C ASP A 43 -5.42 -15.66 -11.90
N ARG A 44 -5.29 -16.15 -10.66
CA ARG A 44 -6.21 -17.14 -10.08
C ARG A 44 -7.66 -16.63 -9.99
N HIS A 45 -7.86 -15.34 -9.75
CA HIS A 45 -9.16 -14.67 -9.73
C HIS A 45 -9.57 -14.10 -11.09
N GLY A 46 -9.00 -14.61 -12.19
CA GLY A 46 -9.42 -14.26 -13.55
C GLY A 46 -9.14 -12.80 -13.93
N GLY A 47 -8.12 -12.19 -13.34
CA GLY A 47 -7.76 -10.79 -13.55
C GLY A 47 -8.44 -9.80 -12.60
N ASP A 48 -9.23 -10.26 -11.63
CA ASP A 48 -9.76 -9.36 -10.59
C ASP A 48 -8.65 -8.96 -9.61
N VAL A 49 -8.20 -7.71 -9.76
CA VAL A 49 -7.14 -7.12 -8.94
C VAL A 49 -7.53 -7.03 -7.47
N THR A 50 -8.79 -6.68 -7.18
CA THR A 50 -9.25 -6.48 -5.80
C THR A 50 -9.33 -7.81 -5.08
N ALA A 51 -9.90 -8.83 -5.72
CA ALA A 51 -9.96 -10.18 -5.18
C ALA A 51 -8.56 -10.81 -5.04
N GLY A 52 -7.68 -10.58 -6.02
CA GLY A 52 -6.30 -11.05 -5.98
C GLY A 52 -5.49 -10.47 -4.81
N ILE A 53 -5.60 -9.15 -4.57
CA ILE A 53 -4.97 -8.52 -3.41
C ILE A 53 -5.57 -9.07 -2.12
N ALA A 54 -6.90 -9.16 -2.01
CA ALA A 54 -7.56 -9.66 -0.80
C ALA A 54 -7.12 -11.10 -0.44
N ASP A 55 -7.06 -12.00 -1.43
CA ASP A 55 -6.58 -13.39 -1.25
C ASP A 55 -5.11 -13.41 -0.81
N ALA A 56 -4.24 -12.66 -1.51
CA ALA A 56 -2.81 -12.60 -1.17
C ALA A 56 -2.58 -12.09 0.27
N VAL A 57 -3.27 -11.01 0.66
CA VAL A 57 -3.15 -10.43 2.00
C VAL A 57 -3.71 -11.35 3.06
N GLY A 58 -4.85 -12.02 2.81
CA GLY A 58 -5.39 -13.03 3.70
C GLY A 58 -4.39 -14.16 3.96
N TRP A 59 -3.83 -14.74 2.90
CA TRP A 59 -2.83 -15.80 3.01
C TRP A 59 -1.58 -15.34 3.78
N VAL A 60 -1.05 -14.14 3.48
CA VAL A 60 0.10 -13.57 4.20
C VAL A 60 -0.22 -13.36 5.67
N SER A 61 -1.39 -12.80 5.99
CA SER A 61 -1.80 -12.51 7.36
C SER A 61 -1.91 -13.76 8.24
N GLU A 62 -2.31 -14.88 7.66
CA GLU A 62 -2.50 -16.14 8.37
C GLU A 62 -1.19 -16.92 8.56
N ARG A 63 -0.24 -16.80 7.62
CA ARG A 63 0.88 -17.74 7.50
C ARG A 63 2.25 -17.13 7.74
N LEU A 64 2.44 -15.85 7.41
CA LEU A 64 3.76 -15.24 7.48
C LEU A 64 3.92 -14.38 8.74
N PRO A 65 5.15 -14.25 9.25
CA PRO A 65 5.50 -13.17 10.16
C PRO A 65 5.35 -11.80 9.47
N VAL A 66 4.54 -10.90 10.03
CA VAL A 66 4.26 -9.57 9.45
C VAL A 66 4.64 -8.46 10.42
N TYR A 67 5.55 -7.58 10.01
CA TYR A 67 5.79 -6.31 10.70
C TYR A 67 4.85 -5.22 10.18
N ALA A 68 4.83 -5.04 8.87
CA ALA A 68 3.95 -4.13 8.15
C ALA A 68 3.81 -4.57 6.68
N LEU A 69 2.70 -4.19 6.08
CA LEU A 69 2.26 -4.52 4.73
C LEU A 69 1.39 -3.37 4.20
N ASN A 70 1.97 -2.17 4.11
CA ASN A 70 1.33 -1.08 3.39
C ASN A 70 1.69 -1.21 1.92
N LEU A 71 0.73 -1.43 1.04
CA LEU A 71 1.00 -1.58 -0.39
C LEU A 71 0.23 -0.59 -1.25
N ILE A 72 0.81 -0.27 -2.40
CA ILE A 72 0.16 0.46 -3.48
C ILE A 72 0.40 -0.32 -4.78
N LEU A 73 -0.67 -0.64 -5.50
CA LEU A 73 -0.62 -1.22 -6.83
C LEU A 73 -1.31 -0.28 -7.81
N THR A 74 -0.70 -0.05 -8.97
CA THR A 74 -1.30 0.77 -10.04
C THR A 74 -1.34 0.03 -11.36
N THR A 75 -2.43 0.21 -12.09
CA THR A 75 -2.50 -0.07 -13.52
C THR A 75 -2.30 1.24 -14.30
N ALA A 76 -2.55 1.21 -15.61
CA ALA A 76 -2.51 2.43 -16.42
C ALA A 76 -3.58 3.46 -15.99
N THR A 77 -4.65 3.02 -15.33
CA THR A 77 -5.82 3.87 -15.07
C THR A 77 -6.35 3.79 -13.64
N GLU A 78 -5.95 2.79 -12.85
CA GLU A 78 -6.54 2.52 -11.54
C GLU A 78 -5.44 2.32 -10.49
N LEU A 79 -5.81 2.52 -9.22
CA LEU A 79 -4.92 2.39 -8.07
C LEU A 79 -5.59 1.62 -6.95
N TRP A 80 -4.83 0.73 -6.31
CA TRP A 80 -5.20 0.05 -5.07
C TRP A 80 -4.21 0.43 -3.98
N ALA A 81 -4.71 0.65 -2.77
CA ALA A 81 -3.91 0.93 -1.59
C ALA A 81 -4.44 0.11 -0.42
N LEU A 82 -3.55 -0.49 0.36
CA LEU A 82 -3.91 -1.24 1.55
C LEU A 82 -2.96 -0.92 2.69
N ARG A 83 -3.51 -0.87 3.90
CA ARG A 83 -2.77 -0.70 5.15
C ARG A 83 -2.96 -1.91 6.03
N TYR A 84 -1.88 -2.58 6.44
CA TYR A 84 -1.98 -3.73 7.35
C TYR A 84 -0.65 -4.03 8.06
N PRO A 85 -0.61 -4.42 9.34
CA PRO A 85 -1.64 -4.16 10.34
C PRO A 85 -1.61 -2.66 10.73
N ASP A 86 -1.73 -2.32 12.01
CA ASP A 86 -1.75 -0.93 12.48
C ASP A 86 -0.35 -0.30 12.71
N THR A 87 0.73 -0.97 12.29
CA THR A 87 2.13 -0.55 12.49
C THR A 87 2.50 0.77 11.81
N HIS A 88 2.12 0.97 10.55
CA HIS A 88 2.39 2.21 9.81
C HIS A 88 1.09 2.82 9.30
N ASP A 89 1.00 4.14 9.38
CA ASP A 89 -0.12 4.86 8.81
C ASP A 89 -0.06 4.87 7.28
N LEU A 90 -1.25 4.93 6.69
CA LEU A 90 -1.45 5.22 5.28
C LEU A 90 -2.73 6.04 5.19
N TYR A 91 -2.64 7.19 4.54
CA TYR A 91 -3.72 8.14 4.42
C TYR A 91 -4.17 8.28 2.98
N VAL A 92 -5.44 8.62 2.81
CA VAL A 92 -6.05 9.02 1.54
C VAL A 92 -6.64 10.42 1.65
N LEU A 93 -6.48 11.20 0.59
CA LEU A 93 -7.16 12.48 0.40
C LEU A 93 -7.89 12.46 -0.96
N GLU A 94 -9.21 12.60 -0.92
CA GLU A 94 -10.03 12.95 -2.09
C GLU A 94 -9.98 14.46 -2.28
N ARG A 95 -9.12 14.90 -3.21
CA ARG A 95 -8.86 16.32 -3.43
C ARG A 95 -9.69 16.83 -4.60
N ALA A 96 -10.57 17.79 -4.35
CA ALA A 96 -11.24 18.55 -5.40
C ALA A 96 -10.23 19.34 -6.26
N ALA A 97 -10.64 19.74 -7.47
CA ALA A 97 -9.89 20.72 -8.23
C ALA A 97 -9.67 21.99 -7.39
N GLY A 98 -8.42 22.47 -7.30
CA GLY A 98 -8.09 23.62 -6.47
C GLY A 98 -7.93 23.33 -4.97
N GLY A 99 -8.10 22.08 -4.52
CA GLY A 99 -8.01 21.67 -3.12
C GLY A 99 -9.20 22.15 -2.28
N ALA A 100 -9.11 22.03 -0.94
CA ALA A 100 -10.20 22.45 -0.05
C ALA A 100 -10.67 23.91 -0.25
N GLN A 101 -9.83 24.81 -0.76
CA GLN A 101 -10.14 26.22 -1.00
C GLN A 101 -10.52 26.54 -2.47
N GLY A 102 -10.37 25.59 -3.39
CA GLY A 102 -10.85 25.71 -4.78
C GLY A 102 -10.00 26.53 -5.75
N ASP A 103 -8.86 27.09 -5.32
CA ASP A 103 -8.00 27.94 -6.16
C ASP A 103 -6.50 27.58 -6.07
N ARG A 104 -6.15 26.49 -5.39
CA ARG A 104 -4.75 26.16 -5.10
C ARG A 104 -4.22 25.03 -5.99
N ARG A 105 -2.99 25.20 -6.46
CA ARG A 105 -2.16 24.09 -6.94
C ARG A 105 -1.93 23.05 -5.83
N LEU A 106 -1.50 21.86 -6.19
CA LEU A 106 -0.93 20.94 -5.21
C LEU A 106 0.45 21.47 -4.80
N ASP A 107 0.69 21.61 -3.50
CA ASP A 107 2.01 21.91 -2.93
C ASP A 107 2.13 21.13 -1.62
N HIS A 108 2.49 19.85 -1.75
CA HIS A 108 2.60 18.92 -0.63
C HIS A 108 4.05 18.88 -0.13
N GLY A 109 4.21 18.95 1.19
CA GLY A 109 5.49 18.77 1.86
C GLY A 109 5.37 17.68 2.92
N ALA A 110 6.09 16.58 2.73
CA ALA A 110 6.33 15.57 3.76
C ALA A 110 7.75 15.81 4.32
N GLY A 111 7.81 16.43 5.51
CA GLY A 111 9.07 16.82 6.14
C GLY A 111 9.94 17.73 5.27
N THR A 112 11.27 17.53 5.31
CA THR A 112 12.27 18.36 4.57
C THR A 112 12.74 17.74 3.25
N ARG A 113 12.26 16.55 2.89
CA ARG A 113 12.86 15.73 1.80
C ARG A 113 11.93 15.45 0.64
N ILE A 114 10.62 15.43 0.85
CA ILE A 114 9.66 15.08 -0.21
C ILE A 114 8.72 16.26 -0.42
N HIS A 115 8.90 16.92 -1.57
CA HIS A 115 8.02 17.98 -2.04
C HIS A 115 7.39 17.56 -3.37
N SER A 116 6.07 17.64 -3.44
CA SER A 116 5.32 17.37 -4.67
C SER A 116 4.50 18.59 -5.05
N ARG A 117 4.71 19.08 -6.27
CA ARG A 117 3.98 20.23 -6.81
C ARG A 117 3.30 19.87 -8.12
N SER A 118 2.07 20.33 -8.28
CA SER A 118 1.34 20.18 -9.55
C SER A 118 0.39 21.35 -9.76
N ASP A 119 0.72 22.19 -10.74
CA ASP A 119 -0.14 23.30 -11.16
C ASP A 119 -1.43 22.83 -11.82
N GLY A 120 -1.41 21.67 -12.51
CA GLY A 120 -2.59 21.09 -13.14
C GLY A 120 -3.69 20.73 -12.13
N LEU A 121 -3.33 20.42 -10.88
CA LEU A 121 -4.30 20.13 -9.83
C LEU A 121 -5.02 21.38 -9.28
N ALA A 122 -4.68 22.57 -9.79
CA ALA A 122 -5.53 23.75 -9.60
C ALA A 122 -6.89 23.59 -10.30
N VAL A 123 -6.95 22.84 -11.41
CA VAL A 123 -8.17 22.68 -12.24
C VAL A 123 -8.63 21.23 -12.40
N HIS A 124 -7.87 20.26 -11.87
CA HIS A 124 -8.22 18.85 -11.91
C HIS A 124 -8.34 18.26 -10.50
N PRO A 125 -9.36 17.42 -10.23
CA PRO A 125 -9.41 16.62 -9.01
C PRO A 125 -8.32 15.56 -9.00
N ALA A 126 -7.98 15.09 -7.80
CA ALA A 126 -7.00 14.02 -7.60
C ALA A 126 -7.33 13.18 -6.37
N VAL A 127 -6.77 11.98 -6.31
CA VAL A 127 -6.71 11.19 -5.09
C VAL A 127 -5.25 11.07 -4.71
N VAL A 128 -4.92 11.44 -3.48
CA VAL A 128 -3.55 11.37 -2.95
C VAL A 128 -3.49 10.27 -1.90
N ILE A 129 -2.51 9.38 -2.03
CA ILE A 129 -2.18 8.36 -1.04
C ILE A 129 -0.79 8.67 -0.48
N ALA A 130 -0.66 8.71 0.84
CA ALA A 130 0.61 9.06 1.50
C ALA A 130 0.75 8.38 2.86
N SER A 131 1.98 8.10 3.28
CA SER A 131 2.28 7.54 4.62
C SER A 131 2.06 8.53 5.77
N GLU A 132 1.93 9.81 5.47
CA GLU A 132 1.62 10.89 6.41
C GLU A 132 0.79 11.97 5.73
N ARG A 133 0.12 12.81 6.52
CA ARG A 133 -0.60 13.98 6.00
C ARG A 133 0.41 15.03 5.56
N THR A 134 0.34 15.47 4.31
CA THR A 134 1.35 16.36 3.70
C THR A 134 0.93 17.83 3.61
N ASP A 135 -0.27 18.14 4.08
CA ASP A 135 -0.82 19.48 4.26
C ASP A 135 -1.97 19.45 5.28
N ASP A 136 -2.59 20.61 5.52
CA ASP A 136 -3.69 20.79 6.48
C ASP A 136 -5.08 20.53 5.87
N ASP A 137 -5.18 19.86 4.71
CA ASP A 137 -6.49 19.58 4.11
C ASP A 137 -7.34 18.69 5.05
N PRO A 138 -8.52 19.13 5.49
CA PRO A 138 -9.34 18.37 6.43
C PRO A 138 -9.90 17.08 5.83
N GLY A 139 -9.80 16.89 4.50
CA GLY A 139 -10.22 15.67 3.80
C GLY A 139 -9.30 14.47 3.99
N TRP A 140 -8.13 14.64 4.62
CA TRP A 140 -7.23 13.52 4.92
C TRP A 140 -7.91 12.50 5.84
N ARG A 141 -7.95 11.24 5.38
CA ARG A 141 -8.50 10.11 6.12
C ARG A 141 -7.45 9.02 6.26
N ALA A 142 -7.22 8.53 7.47
CA ALA A 142 -6.41 7.33 7.68
C ALA A 142 -7.16 6.10 7.18
N LEU A 143 -6.48 5.22 6.46
CA LEU A 143 -7.01 3.89 6.17
C LEU A 143 -7.04 3.05 7.44
N ALA A 144 -8.12 2.32 7.66
CA ALA A 144 -8.20 1.36 8.75
C ALA A 144 -7.25 0.17 8.50
N PRO A 145 -6.74 -0.50 9.55
CA PRO A 145 -5.99 -1.74 9.38
C PRO A 145 -6.85 -2.77 8.64
N GLY A 146 -6.29 -3.38 7.59
CA GLY A 146 -6.97 -4.33 6.72
C GLY A 146 -7.91 -3.69 5.69
N GLU A 147 -8.00 -2.36 5.61
CA GLU A 147 -8.77 -1.67 4.59
C GLU A 147 -8.04 -1.75 3.25
N LEU A 148 -8.69 -2.34 2.24
CA LEU A 148 -8.30 -2.23 0.84
C LEU A 148 -9.12 -1.11 0.19
N LEU A 149 -8.42 -0.08 -0.27
CA LEU A 149 -8.96 1.02 -1.07
C LEU A 149 -8.70 0.76 -2.56
N HIS A 150 -9.71 0.95 -3.40
CA HIS A 150 -9.62 0.99 -4.85
C HIS A 150 -10.08 2.36 -5.35
N VAL A 151 -9.20 3.02 -6.10
CA VAL A 151 -9.44 4.25 -6.86
C VAL A 151 -9.60 3.90 -8.33
N THR A 152 -10.81 4.05 -8.84
CA THR A 152 -11.13 3.77 -10.25
C THR A 152 -10.54 4.83 -11.19
N GLY A 153 -10.55 4.57 -12.50
CA GLY A 153 -10.12 5.54 -13.52
C GLY A 153 -10.97 6.82 -13.62
N ARG A 154 -12.05 6.93 -12.84
CA ARG A 154 -12.85 8.15 -12.67
C ARG A 154 -12.64 8.82 -11.32
N LEU A 155 -11.58 8.44 -10.59
CA LEU A 155 -11.26 8.90 -9.24
C LEU A 155 -12.34 8.61 -8.19
N GLN A 156 -13.22 7.63 -8.46
CA GLN A 156 -14.18 7.16 -7.45
C GLN A 156 -13.49 6.19 -6.50
N LEU A 157 -13.69 6.38 -5.19
CA LEU A 157 -13.17 5.51 -4.15
C LEU A 157 -14.16 4.41 -3.81
N ARG A 158 -13.64 3.18 -3.66
CA ARG A 158 -14.34 2.04 -3.08
C ARG A 158 -13.42 1.42 -2.05
N SER A 159 -13.91 1.13 -0.86
CA SER A 159 -13.11 0.42 0.14
C SER A 159 -13.89 -0.67 0.85
N SER A 160 -13.14 -1.65 1.34
CA SER A 160 -13.63 -2.76 2.14
C SER A 160 -12.53 -3.26 3.08
N ILE A 161 -12.91 -3.76 4.25
CA ILE A 161 -11.98 -4.50 5.12
C ILE A 161 -11.84 -5.91 4.53
N VAL A 162 -10.62 -6.25 4.12
CA VAL A 162 -10.30 -7.57 3.52
C VAL A 162 -9.64 -8.53 4.50
N VAL A 163 -9.09 -7.99 5.60
CA VAL A 163 -8.59 -8.75 6.76
C VAL A 163 -8.99 -7.99 8.00
N ASP A 164 -9.76 -8.59 8.90
CA ASP A 164 -10.31 -7.95 10.11
C ASP A 164 -9.62 -8.42 11.41
N SER A 165 -8.59 -9.25 11.28
CA SER A 165 -7.82 -9.82 12.38
C SER A 165 -6.34 -9.40 12.32
N PRO A 166 -5.64 -9.38 13.47
CA PRO A 166 -4.20 -9.15 13.49
C PRO A 166 -3.45 -10.32 12.82
N PRO A 167 -2.19 -10.12 12.39
CA PRO A 167 -1.41 -11.18 11.78
C PRO A 167 -1.27 -12.36 12.76
N GLY A 168 -1.32 -13.59 12.24
CA GLY A 168 -1.10 -14.80 13.04
C GLY A 168 0.26 -14.80 13.73
N HIS A 169 1.24 -14.13 13.13
CA HIS A 169 2.53 -13.83 13.73
C HIS A 169 2.92 -12.37 13.47
N GLN A 170 2.57 -11.47 14.38
CA GLN A 170 2.94 -10.07 14.28
C GLN A 170 4.37 -9.84 14.81
N LEU A 171 5.22 -9.23 13.99
CA LEU A 171 6.58 -8.84 14.33
C LEU A 171 6.60 -7.47 15.01
N SER A 172 7.59 -7.26 15.87
CA SER A 172 7.94 -5.96 16.44
C SER A 172 9.25 -5.43 15.85
N LEU A 173 9.59 -4.17 16.12
CA LEU A 173 10.89 -3.61 15.74
C LEU A 173 12.08 -4.42 16.29
N ALA A 174 11.93 -5.05 17.46
CA ALA A 174 12.99 -5.86 18.08
C ALA A 174 13.25 -7.18 17.34
N ASP A 175 12.28 -7.65 16.57
CA ASP A 175 12.38 -8.88 15.78
C ASP A 175 13.04 -8.62 14.41
N LEU A 176 13.23 -7.35 14.04
CA LEU A 176 13.85 -6.96 12.78
C LEU A 176 15.39 -6.95 12.91
N GLY A 177 16.07 -7.42 11.86
CA GLY A 177 17.50 -7.21 11.72
C GLY A 177 17.86 -5.72 11.65
N VAL A 178 19.08 -5.35 12.05
CA VAL A 178 19.54 -3.95 12.20
C VAL A 178 19.21 -3.07 10.98
N THR A 179 19.50 -3.56 9.78
CA THR A 179 19.23 -2.82 8.53
C THR A 179 17.73 -2.63 8.29
N ALA A 180 16.93 -3.66 8.52
CA ALA A 180 15.48 -3.57 8.38
C ALA A 180 14.90 -2.59 9.40
N ALA A 181 15.25 -2.70 10.68
CA ALA A 181 14.83 -1.77 11.72
C ALA A 181 15.18 -0.30 11.40
N ALA A 182 16.40 -0.04 10.88
CA ALA A 182 16.81 1.30 10.46
C ALA A 182 15.94 1.84 9.32
N SER A 183 15.59 1.00 8.33
CA SER A 183 14.71 1.41 7.22
C SER A 183 13.28 1.72 7.66
N GLN A 184 12.82 1.12 8.77
CA GLN A 184 11.46 1.34 9.30
C GLN A 184 11.38 2.52 10.26
N THR A 185 12.51 3.02 10.76
CA THR A 185 12.57 4.15 11.71
C THR A 185 13.08 5.44 11.06
N ALA A 186 13.72 5.37 9.90
CA ALA A 186 14.11 6.53 9.12
C ALA A 186 12.88 7.19 8.47
N ARG A 187 12.23 8.09 9.20
CA ARG A 187 11.30 9.11 8.65
C ARG A 187 11.98 10.47 8.62
#